data_AF-A0A9R0WDV4-F1
#
_entry.id   AF-A0A9R0WDV4-F1
#
_cell.length_a   1.000
_cell.length_b   1.000
_cell.length_c   1.000
_cell.angle_alpha   90.00
_cell.angle_beta   90.00
_cell.angle_gamma   90.00
#
_symmetry.space_group_name_H-M   'P 1'
#
loop_
_entity.id
_entity.type
_entity.pdbx_description
1 polymer ?
#
loop_
_entity_poly.entity_id
_entity_poly.type
_entity_poly.pdbx_seq_one_letter_code
_entity_poly.pdbx_strand_id
1 'polypeptide(L)'
;MQEQITVIGDICKESHSSFQSFFKHDDTTSVASVMKEVITCGAIEGSDEHFIASELFIKREQREMFLSMSVEIRLGWLKRKFSVKCHLIVTVMMKTIMK
;
A
#
# COMPACT_ATOMS: atom_id res chain seq x y z
N MET A 1 21.43 -16.59 41.68
CA MET A 1 20.59 -15.38 41.67
C MET A 1 20.93 -14.47 40.49
N GLN A 2 22.21 -14.16 40.24
CA GLN A 2 22.63 -13.37 39.06
C GLN A 2 22.33 -14.06 37.71
N GLU A 3 22.50 -15.38 37.61
CA GLU A 3 22.22 -16.14 36.37
C GLU A 3 20.76 -16.02 35.89
N GLN A 4 19.79 -15.95 36.80
CA GLN A 4 18.40 -15.80 36.42
C GLN A 4 18.09 -14.38 35.91
N ILE A 5 18.80 -13.37 36.43
CA ILE A 5 18.66 -11.97 35.96
C ILE A 5 19.20 -11.83 34.54
N THR A 6 20.32 -12.50 34.21
CA THR A 6 20.86 -12.51 32.84
C THR A 6 19.90 -13.19 31.86
N VAL A 7 19.36 -14.37 32.21
CA VAL A 7 18.39 -15.09 31.37
C VAL A 7 17.16 -14.22 31.06
N ILE A 8 16.61 -13.53 32.06
CA ILE A 8 15.47 -12.61 31.86
C ILE A 8 15.85 -11.44 30.94
N GLY A 9 17.05 -10.88 31.11
CA GLY A 9 17.54 -9.81 30.24
C GLY A 9 17.65 -10.21 28.77
N ASP A 10 18.10 -11.43 28.50
CA ASP A 10 18.20 -11.96 27.13
C ASP A 10 16.82 -12.23 26.53
N ILE A 11 15.89 -12.82 27.28
CA ILE A 11 14.49 -13.01 26.85
C ILE A 11 13.83 -11.67 26.53
N CYS A 12 14.04 -10.63 27.35
CA CYS A 12 13.50 -9.30 27.10
C CYS A 12 14.06 -8.70 25.80
N LYS A 13 15.35 -8.87 25.52
CA LYS A 13 15.97 -8.40 24.26
C LYS A 13 15.42 -9.15 23.05
N GLU A 14 15.33 -10.47 23.10
CA GLU A 14 14.80 -11.28 22.00
C GLU A 14 13.32 -10.99 21.74
N SER A 15 12.53 -10.87 22.80
CA SER A 15 11.12 -10.49 22.71
C SER A 15 10.96 -9.09 22.14
N HIS A 16 11.77 -8.12 22.59
CA HIS A 16 11.75 -6.76 22.07
C HIS A 16 12.14 -6.71 20.59
N SER A 17 13.19 -7.44 20.19
CA SER A 17 13.65 -7.52 18.80
C SER A 17 12.59 -8.15 17.88
N SER A 18 11.98 -9.25 18.33
CA SER A 18 10.86 -9.89 17.62
C SER A 18 9.68 -8.94 17.49
N PHE A 19 9.27 -8.29 18.57
CA PHE A 19 8.17 -7.33 18.55
C PHE A 19 8.49 -6.15 17.60
N GLN A 20 9.73 -5.67 17.60
CA GLN A 20 10.16 -4.61 16.71
C GLN A 20 10.14 -5.05 15.24
N SER A 21 10.58 -6.26 14.91
CA SER A 21 10.56 -6.79 13.53
C SER A 21 9.13 -7.00 13.01
N PHE A 22 8.18 -7.36 13.88
CA PHE A 22 6.75 -7.42 13.54
C PHE A 22 6.16 -6.06 13.11
N PHE A 23 6.68 -4.96 13.66
CA PHE A 23 6.28 -3.58 13.30
C PHE A 23 7.25 -2.87 12.37
N LYS A 24 8.37 -3.49 11.98
CA LYS A 24 9.19 -2.95 10.90
C LYS A 24 8.32 -2.97 9.65
N HIS A 25 7.72 -1.81 9.37
CA HIS A 25 7.13 -1.51 8.10
C HIS A 25 8.19 -1.87 7.07
N ASP A 26 7.89 -2.86 6.24
CA ASP A 26 8.76 -3.18 5.13
C ASP A 26 8.83 -1.92 4.28
N ASP A 27 9.97 -1.21 4.28
CA ASP A 27 10.12 0.08 3.59
C ASP A 27 9.77 -0.03 2.09
N THR A 28 9.81 -1.25 1.55
CA THR A 28 9.35 -1.59 0.19
C THR A 28 7.85 -1.37 -0.01
N THR A 29 7.04 -1.48 1.04
CA THR A 29 5.60 -1.16 1.06
C THR A 29 5.32 0.23 1.62
N SER A 30 6.29 1.13 1.73
CA SER A 30 5.98 2.54 2.02
C SER A 30 5.24 3.20 0.85
N VAL A 31 4.45 4.26 1.10
CA VAL A 31 3.76 5.00 0.02
C VAL A 31 4.76 5.51 -1.01
N ALA A 32 5.86 6.10 -0.54
CA ALA A 32 6.89 6.64 -1.42
C ALA A 32 7.56 5.57 -2.30
N SER A 33 7.89 4.40 -1.74
CA SER A 33 8.46 3.29 -2.51
C SER A 33 7.46 2.77 -3.55
N VAL A 34 6.20 2.58 -3.17
CA VAL A 34 5.18 2.05 -4.09
C VAL A 34 4.81 3.04 -5.19
N MET A 35 4.83 4.35 -4.91
CA MET A 35 4.63 5.36 -5.96
C MET A 35 5.76 5.36 -6.99
N LYS A 36 7.00 5.00 -6.62
CA LYS A 36 8.07 4.79 -7.62
C LYS A 36 7.78 3.58 -8.51
N GLU A 37 7.26 2.49 -7.93
CA GLU A 37 6.87 1.30 -8.69
C GLU A 37 5.74 1.57 -9.71
N VAL A 38 4.85 2.53 -9.42
CA VAL A 38 3.80 2.99 -10.36
C VAL A 38 4.41 3.60 -11.62
N ILE A 39 5.46 4.41 -11.46
CA ILE A 39 6.20 4.97 -12.59
C ILE A 39 6.94 3.84 -13.34
N THR A 40 7.59 2.92 -12.61
CA THR A 40 8.28 1.76 -13.21
C THR A 40 7.34 0.88 -14.04
N CYS A 41 6.07 0.72 -13.65
CA CYS A 41 5.09 -0.03 -14.44
C CYS A 41 4.49 0.75 -15.63
N GLY A 42 4.95 1.98 -15.88
CA GLY A 42 4.60 2.77 -17.07
C GLY A 42 3.53 3.84 -16.87
N ALA A 43 3.17 4.18 -15.62
CA ALA A 43 2.33 5.35 -15.38
C ALA A 43 3.16 6.63 -15.52
N ILE A 44 2.56 7.68 -16.05
CA ILE A 44 3.19 9.00 -16.19
C ILE A 44 2.74 9.85 -15.01
N GLU A 45 3.65 10.61 -14.40
CA GLU A 45 3.29 11.52 -13.31
C GLU A 45 2.21 12.52 -13.77
N GLY A 46 1.12 12.60 -12.99
CA GLY A 46 -0.06 13.39 -13.33
C GLY A 46 -1.09 12.70 -14.23
N SER A 47 -0.84 11.47 -14.70
CA SER A 47 -1.86 10.68 -15.40
C SER A 47 -2.96 10.18 -14.45
N ASP A 48 -4.07 9.72 -15.02
CA ASP A 48 -5.18 9.11 -14.26
C ASP A 48 -4.71 7.92 -13.40
N GLU A 49 -3.78 7.11 -13.92
CA GLU A 49 -3.19 5.98 -13.20
C GLU A 49 -2.31 6.42 -12.04
N HIS A 50 -1.51 7.47 -12.23
CA HIS A 50 -0.71 8.05 -11.15
C HIS A 50 -1.59 8.68 -10.08
N PHE A 51 -2.64 9.40 -10.49
CA PHE A 51 -3.60 10.01 -9.58
C PHE A 51 -4.34 8.95 -8.75
N ILE A 52 -4.93 7.93 -9.38
CA ILE A 52 -5.66 6.88 -8.65
C ILE A 52 -4.74 6.08 -7.73
N ALA A 53 -3.47 5.89 -8.10
CA ALA A 53 -2.48 5.26 -7.23
C ALA A 53 -2.25 6.08 -5.95
N SER A 54 -2.12 7.41 -6.06
CA SER A 54 -1.95 8.29 -4.90
C SER A 54 -3.10 8.18 -3.88
N GLU A 55 -4.32 7.97 -4.35
CA GLU A 55 -5.49 7.77 -3.49
C GLU A 55 -5.58 6.35 -2.90
N LEU A 56 -5.27 5.33 -3.71
CA LEU A 56 -5.34 3.92 -3.29
C LEU A 56 -4.27 3.60 -2.24
N PHE A 57 -3.05 4.08 -2.44
CA PHE A 57 -1.89 3.64 -1.69
C PHE A 57 -1.71 4.30 -0.34
N ILE A 58 -2.63 5.17 0.07
CA ILE A 58 -2.77 5.52 1.49
C ILE A 58 -3.05 4.25 2.32
N LYS A 59 -3.77 3.28 1.74
CA LYS A 59 -4.11 2.00 2.38
C LYS A 59 -3.04 0.94 2.13
N ARG A 60 -2.56 0.30 3.20
CA ARG A 60 -1.49 -0.72 3.13
C ARG A 60 -1.91 -1.93 2.29
N GLU A 61 -3.14 -2.38 2.46
CA GLU A 61 -3.67 -3.58 1.79
C GLU A 61 -3.73 -3.38 0.27
N GLN A 62 -3.99 -2.15 -0.20
CA GLN A 62 -3.94 -1.84 -1.63
C GLN A 62 -2.51 -1.87 -2.18
N ARG A 63 -1.53 -1.43 -1.38
CA ARG A 63 -0.12 -1.50 -1.76
C ARG A 63 0.37 -2.94 -1.84
N GLU A 64 0.03 -3.76 -0.86
CA GLU A 64 0.37 -5.19 -0.85
C GLU A 64 -0.25 -5.92 -2.05
N MET A 65 -1.54 -5.69 -2.33
CA MET A 65 -2.21 -6.24 -3.51
C MET A 65 -1.57 -5.76 -4.82
N PHE A 66 -1.11 -4.52 -4.87
CA PHE A 66 -0.41 -3.98 -6.04
C PHE A 66 0.94 -4.65 -6.26
N LEU A 67 1.73 -4.80 -5.20
CA LEU A 67 3.06 -5.42 -5.27
C LEU A 67 3.00 -6.93 -5.52
N SER A 68 1.93 -7.63 -5.11
CA SER A 68 1.75 -9.05 -5.39
C SER A 68 1.48 -9.36 -6.86
N MET A 69 1.12 -8.35 -7.67
CA MET A 69 0.91 -8.48 -9.11
C MET A 69 2.22 -8.35 -9.90
N SER A 70 2.28 -8.99 -11.07
CA SER A 70 3.39 -8.81 -12.00
C SER A 70 3.41 -7.38 -12.57
N VAL A 71 4.59 -6.89 -12.95
CA VAL A 71 4.78 -5.49 -13.35
C VAL A 71 3.95 -5.14 -14.58
N GLU A 72 3.79 -6.09 -15.51
CA GLU A 72 3.11 -5.92 -16.79
C GLU A 72 1.61 -5.67 -16.63
N ILE A 73 0.99 -6.17 -15.55
CA ILE A 73 -0.46 -6.05 -15.33
C ILE A 73 -0.85 -4.88 -14.42
N ARG A 74 0.12 -4.32 -13.67
CA ARG A 74 -0.10 -3.25 -12.67
C ARG A 74 -0.72 -2.00 -13.29
N LEU A 75 -0.21 -1.54 -14.43
CA LEU A 75 -0.75 -0.36 -15.12
C LEU A 75 -2.20 -0.57 -15.58
N GLY A 76 -2.50 -1.73 -16.16
CA GLY A 76 -3.86 -2.09 -16.56
C GLY A 76 -4.83 -2.18 -15.37
N TRP A 77 -4.35 -2.61 -14.20
CA TRP A 77 -5.13 -2.61 -12.98
C TRP A 77 -5.46 -1.19 -12.50
N LEU A 78 -4.49 -0.27 -12.52
CA LEU A 78 -4.72 1.15 -12.17
C LEU A 78 -5.75 1.80 -13.11
N LYS A 79 -5.66 1.54 -14.42
CA LYS A 79 -6.67 1.99 -15.41
C LYS A 79 -8.08 1.54 -15.04
N ARG A 80 -8.25 0.26 -14.67
CA ARG A 80 -9.55 -0.27 -14.25
C ARG A 80 -10.04 0.38 -12.95
N LYS A 81 -9.15 0.61 -11.98
CA LYS A 81 -9.50 1.29 -10.73
C LYS A 81 -10.02 2.70 -10.98
N PHE A 82 -9.35 3.46 -11.84
CA PHE A 82 -9.80 4.80 -12.22
C PHE A 82 -11.15 4.76 -12.94
N SER A 83 -11.32 3.87 -13.93
CA SER A 83 -12.58 3.70 -14.66
C SER A 83 -13.77 3.38 -13.74
N VAL A 84 -13.59 2.46 -12.78
CA VAL A 84 -14.62 2.13 -11.78
C VAL A 84 -14.97 3.34 -10.92
N LYS A 85 -13.97 4.13 -10.49
CA LYS A 85 -14.21 5.35 -9.71
C LYS A 85 -15.02 6.37 -10.50
N CYS A 86 -14.62 6.65 -11.74
CA CYS A 86 -15.34 7.58 -12.62
C CYS A 86 -16.80 7.14 -12.83
N HIS A 87 -17.03 5.85 -13.09
CA HIS A 87 -18.38 5.31 -13.24
C HIS A 87 -19.24 5.48 -11.99
N LEU A 88 -18.65 5.24 -10.80
CA LEU A 88 -19.34 5.43 -9.53
C LEU A 88 -19.72 6.90 -9.31
N ILE A 89 -18.81 7.83 -9.60
CA ILE A 89 -19.06 9.27 -9.47
C ILE A 89 -20.22 9.69 -10.37
N VAL A 90 -20.20 9.30 -11.65
CA VAL A 90 -21.27 9.61 -12.60
C VAL A 90 -22.60 9.06 -12.12
N THR A 91 -22.62 7.80 -11.65
CA THR A 91 -23.85 7.15 -11.16
C THR A 91 -24.43 7.89 -9.95
N VAL A 92 -23.57 8.28 -9.00
CA VAL A 92 -24.00 9.04 -7.80
C VAL A 92 -24.51 10.41 -8.19
N MET A 93 -23.81 11.14 -9.07
CA MET A 93 -24.24 12.46 -9.54
C MET A 93 -25.59 12.38 -10.25
N MET A 94 -25.79 11.43 -11.17
CA MET A 94 -27.08 11.25 -11.86
C MET A 94 -28.22 10.97 -10.88
N LYS A 95 -28.00 10.08 -9.89
CA LYS A 95 -29.01 9.80 -8.85
C LYS A 95 -29.34 11.00 -7.97
N THR A 96 -28.41 11.92 -7.77
CA THR A 96 -28.62 13.13 -6.97
C THR A 96 -29.38 14.20 -7.77
N ILE A 97 -29.12 14.32 -9.08
CA ILE A 97 -29.78 15.31 -9.95
C ILE A 97 -31.22 14.89 -10.31
N MET A 98 -31.50 13.58 -10.37
CA MET A 98 -32.83 13.04 -10.70
C MET A 98 -33.79 12.93 -9.49
N LYS A 99 -33.44 13.50 -8.34
CA LYS A 99 -34.30 13.59 -7.15
C LYS A 99 -34.82 15.01 -6.99
#